data_AF-A0A6I3GWK7-F1
#
_entry.id   AF-A0A6I3GWK7-F1
#
_cell.length_a   1.000
_cell.length_b   1.000
_cell.length_c   1.000
_cell.angle_alpha   90.00
_cell.angle_beta   90.00
_cell.angle_gamma   90.00
#
_symmetry.space_group_name_H-M   'P 1'
#
loop_
_entity.id
_entity.type
_entity.pdbx_description
1 polymer ?
#
loop_
_entity_poly.entity_id
_entity_poly.type
_entity_poly.pdbx_seq_one_letter_code
_entity_poly.pdbx_strand_id
1 'polypeptide(L)' 'RVGCFRPPSVPDGRSRLRLTARADLGEPELARTAAALAAVAHAGWGV' A
#
# COMPACT_ATOMS: atom_id res chain seq x y z
N ARG A 1 4.87 8.17 -1.48
CA ARG A 1 3.57 8.66 -2.01
C ARG A 1 2.72 7.44 -2.34
N VAL A 2 1.40 7.51 -2.15
CA VAL A 2 0.48 6.39 -2.39
C VAL A 2 -0.66 6.86 -3.28
N GLY A 3 -0.99 6.09 -4.31
CA GLY A 3 -2.23 6.23 -5.07
C GLY A 3 -3.20 5.10 -4.72
N CYS A 4 -4.47 5.44 -4.56
CA CYS A 4 -5.56 4.47 -4.37
C CYS A 4 -6.33 4.35 -5.67
N PHE A 5 -6.36 3.14 -6.25
CA PHE A 5 -7.06 2.85 -7.49
C PHE A 5 -8.30 2.03 -7.20
N ARG A 6 -9.40 2.43 -7.86
CA ARG A 6 -10.73 1.83 -7.78
C ARG A 6 -11.25 1.63 -9.21
N PRO A 7 -12.25 0.77 -9.42
CA PRO A 7 -12.95 0.69 -10.70
C PRO A 7 -13.43 2.09 -11.16
N PRO A 8 -13.35 2.40 -12.48
CA PRO A 8 -13.00 1.50 -13.59
C PRO A 8 -11.50 1.34 -13.86
N SER A 9 -10.61 2.01 -13.12
CA SER A 9 -9.16 2.00 -13.37
C SER A 9 -8.47 0.68 -13.00
N VAL A 10 -9.19 -0.22 -12.32
CA VAL A 10 -8.80 -1.58 -11.94
C VAL A 10 -10.04 -2.49 -12.01
N PRO A 11 -9.90 -3.83 -12.11
CA PRO A 11 -11.04 -4.74 -12.17
C PRO A 11 -12.02 -4.56 -11.01
N ASP A 12 -13.30 -4.80 -11.30
CA ASP A 12 -14.38 -4.72 -10.31
C ASP A 12 -14.12 -5.59 -9.08
N GLY A 13 -14.66 -5.15 -7.94
CA GLY A 13 -14.49 -5.83 -6.66
C GLY A 13 -13.07 -5.78 -6.09
N ARG A 14 -12.13 -5.08 -6.75
CA ARG A 14 -10.73 -5.02 -6.31
C ARG A 14 -10.25 -3.57 -6.24
N SER A 15 -9.99 -3.10 -5.02
CA SER A 15 -9.23 -1.86 -4.81
C SER A 15 -7.74 -2.17 -4.73
N ARG A 16 -6.88 -1.27 -5.22
CA ARG A 16 -5.42 -1.47 -5.18
C ARG A 16 -4.69 -0.22 -4.72
N LEU A 17 -3.59 -0.42 -4.00
CA LEU A 17 -2.63 0.63 -3.67
C LEU A 17 -1.46 0.58 -4.65
N ARG A 18 -1.02 1.75 -5.13
CA ARG A 18 0.25 1.92 -5.86
C ARG A 18 1.24 2.66 -4.97
N LEU A 19 2.31 1.98 -4.61
CA LEU A 19 3.43 2.57 -3.88
C LEU A 19 4.49 3.02 -4.89
N THR A 20 4.92 4.27 -4.78
CA THR A 20 6.03 4.80 -5.60
C THR A 20 7.32 4.72 -4.79
N ALA A 21 8.21 3.82 -5.21
CA ALA A 21 9.58 3.74 -4.69
C ALA A 21 10.40 4.95 -5.15
N ARG A 22 11.39 5.34 -4.33
CA ARG A 22 12.37 6.38 -4.67
C ARG A 22 13.74 5.95 -4.16
N ALA A 23 14.79 6.36 -4.86
CA ALA A 23 16.16 5.99 -4.53
C ALA A 23 16.71 6.71 -3.29
N ASP A 24 16.06 7.79 -2.84
CA ASP A 24 16.42 8.58 -1.66
C ASP A 24 15.74 8.08 -0.37
N LEU A 25 15.10 6.91 -0.40
CA LEU A 25 14.51 6.31 0.79
C LEU A 25 15.57 5.53 1.57
N GLY A 26 15.77 5.91 2.83
CA GLY A 26 16.63 5.19 3.75
C GLY A 26 15.95 3.99 4.39
N GLU A 27 16.76 3.20 5.09
CA GLU A 27 16.29 2.10 5.93
C GLU A 27 15.17 2.48 6.90
N PRO A 28 15.21 3.62 7.63
CA PRO A 28 14.13 3.93 8.57
C PRO A 28 12.81 4.25 7.87
N GLU A 29 12.82 4.87 6.68
CA GLU A 29 11.62 5.08 5.87
C GLU A 29 11.02 3.76 5.39
N LEU A 30 11.86 2.83 4.95
CA LEU A 30 11.46 1.51 4.50
C LEU A 30 10.86 0.69 5.65
N ALA A 31 11.52 0.69 6.81
CA ALA A 31 11.05 0.00 8.01
C ALA A 31 9.68 0.50 8.47
N ARG A 32 9.50 1.84 8.54
CA ARG A 32 8.19 2.43 8.87
C ARG A 32 7.11 2.05 7.87
N THR A 33 7.44 2.05 6.58
CA THR A 33 6.49 1.69 5.52
C THR A 33 6.09 0.21 5.63
N ALA A 34 7.06 -0.69 5.83
CA ALA A 34 6.80 -2.11 6.01
C ALA A 34 5.92 -2.40 7.23
N ALA A 35 6.22 -1.76 8.37
CA ALA A 35 5.43 -1.91 9.59
C ALA A 35 3.98 -1.46 9.40
N ALA A 36 3.74 -0.31 8.74
CA ALA A 36 2.40 0.19 8.46
C ALA A 36 1.61 -0.76 7.53
N LEU A 37 2.26 -1.29 6.48
CA LEU A 37 1.62 -2.24 5.56
C LEU A 37 1.27 -3.55 6.25
N ALA A 38 2.17 -4.07 7.08
CA ALA A 38 1.93 -5.29 7.86
C ALA A 38 0.77 -5.09 8.84
N ALA A 39 0.74 -3.97 9.56
CA ALA A 39 -0.34 -3.66 10.49
C ALA A 39 -1.72 -3.70 9.81
N VAL A 40 -1.85 -3.13 8.61
CA VAL A 40 -3.12 -3.12 7.86
C VAL A 40 -3.42 -4.50 7.25
N ALA A 41 -2.42 -5.19 6.68
CA ALA A 41 -2.59 -6.51 6.09
C ALA A 41 -3.06 -7.56 7.13
N HIS A 42 -2.63 -7.41 8.38
CA HIS A 42 -2.99 -8.30 9.48
C HIS A 42 -4.18 -7.82 10.30
N ALA A 43 -4.69 -6.60 10.09
CA ALA A 43 -5.82 -6.06 10.84
C ALA A 43 -7.17 -6.72 10.52
N GLY A 44 -7.20 -7.82 9.75
CA GLY A 44 -8.41 -8.62 9.52
C GLY A 44 -9.54 -7.81 8.92
N TRP A 45 -9.28 -7.13 7.79
CA TRP A 45 -10.30 -6.40 7.07
C TRP A 45 -11.04 -7.43 6.21
N GLY A 46 -12.28 -7.76 6.60
CA GLY A 46 -13.11 -8.74 5.90
C GLY A 46 -13.22 -8.43 4.40
N VAL A 47 -12.52 -9.22 3.61
CA VAL A 47 -12.74 -9.45 2.18
C VAL A 47 -13.21 -10.89 1.99
#